data_AF-A0A9J6CC97-F1
#
_entry.id   AF-A0A9J6CC97-F1
#
_cell.length_a   1.000
_cell.length_b   1.000
_cell.length_c   1.000
_cell.angle_alpha   90.00
_cell.angle_beta   90.00
_cell.angle_gamma   90.00
#
_symmetry.space_group_name_H-M   'P 1'
#
loop_
_entity.id
_entity.type
_entity.pdbx_description
1 polymer ?
#
loop_
_entity_poly.entity_id
_entity_poly.type
_entity_poly.pdbx_seq_one_letter_code
_entity_poly.pdbx_strand_id
1 'polypeptide(L)'
;MSKSAKVGRNRFKSAVLRVMSEECIWDVDKDLDSRTSSSHGRGKTQSSSSAQQPRRRYRSSALEGKEFVKIVTRDGVRNLLVPSKKPNTYDEFWPEKELVRLKNKAKVLTVEDKMRQLQDRLEENKKLKEESEMRKQRLREIDMAKNAKMEEQVDSYQVAENESKIKLLDRAYMAKQEQEEEVKQANRIILATKCSIIRDAQIAEKNEIEREFRNENLRLERMMLEERDKALVEEEKKRAEERKNLLKYSKEIRAQLEERESLRAREVERIEEEAVAMKRALAAIEKEEEEKQRIRNEKIQKTREALQKSSQWSLFFKNLAFEKERNAELKIQEYMRQRQERDKQLQLEKRLAKEEKEKEYVKILQRQQKLLESQTERNELEYRRQREEVEREFRRREKEAAIRKREMAEQIAKARSMQLEEVKRQRAMQIERDEANFKEFLDKLRIEKQREELRKKLRHENKYKYRDEIMAQMEEKRIKRREMEDKLKREQMALVDAERQREQNVKHVIQTKLKQMKENNVPEKFIKDVERQLNNLANLNLSIK
;
A
#
# COMPACT_ATOMS: atom_id res chain seq x y z
N MET A 1 -30.19 -45.64 -70.54
CA MET A 1 -29.03 -46.47 -70.15
C MET A 1 -28.35 -45.73 -69.00
N SER A 2 -28.60 -46.14 -67.76
CA SER A 2 -27.74 -47.04 -66.98
C SER A 2 -26.82 -46.27 -66.03
N LYS A 3 -27.07 -46.47 -64.74
CA LYS A 3 -26.05 -46.60 -63.67
C LYS A 3 -25.31 -45.30 -63.34
N SER A 4 -24.87 -45.03 -62.14
CA SER A 4 -24.92 -45.67 -60.82
C SER A 4 -24.32 -44.59 -59.92
N ALA A 5 -24.90 -44.30 -58.77
CA ALA A 5 -24.50 -44.87 -57.49
C ALA A 5 -23.07 -44.48 -57.04
N LYS A 6 -22.72 -44.29 -55.78
CA LYS A 6 -23.37 -44.14 -54.46
C LYS A 6 -22.20 -44.38 -53.49
N VAL A 7 -22.31 -43.85 -52.28
CA VAL A 7 -21.55 -44.26 -51.08
C VAL A 7 -20.08 -43.79 -51.05
N GLY A 8 -19.58 -43.08 -50.05
CA GLY A 8 -20.13 -42.69 -48.75
C GLY A 8 -19.29 -43.24 -47.60
N ARG A 9 -19.59 -42.69 -46.41
CA ARG A 9 -19.50 -43.37 -45.10
C ARG A 9 -18.06 -43.56 -44.58
N ASN A 10 -17.75 -43.31 -43.32
CA ASN A 10 -18.47 -43.69 -42.10
C ASN A 10 -17.83 -42.93 -40.90
N ARG A 11 -18.65 -42.46 -39.94
CA ARG A 11 -18.92 -43.06 -38.60
C ARG A 11 -17.68 -43.06 -37.69
N PHE A 12 -17.76 -42.60 -36.45
CA PHE A 12 -18.67 -43.03 -35.38
C PHE A 12 -19.16 -41.80 -34.57
N LYS A 13 -20.46 -41.56 -34.33
CA LYS A 13 -21.47 -42.33 -33.55
C LYS A 13 -21.01 -42.60 -32.10
N SER A 14 -21.79 -42.38 -31.05
CA SER A 14 -23.20 -42.01 -30.91
C SER A 14 -23.60 -42.10 -29.43
N ALA A 15 -24.67 -41.38 -29.07
CA ALA A 15 -25.83 -41.90 -28.31
C ALA A 15 -25.64 -42.25 -26.82
N VAL A 16 -26.64 -42.13 -25.92
CA VAL A 16 -28.07 -41.78 -25.99
C VAL A 16 -28.57 -41.56 -24.56
N LEU A 17 -29.69 -40.82 -24.51
CA LEU A 17 -30.69 -40.57 -23.46
C LEU A 17 -30.91 -41.60 -22.33
N ARG A 18 -31.53 -41.10 -21.23
CA ARG A 18 -32.89 -41.41 -20.69
C ARG A 18 -32.84 -41.36 -19.14
N VAL A 19 -33.45 -40.40 -18.43
CA VAL A 19 -34.87 -40.21 -18.02
C VAL A 19 -35.39 -41.27 -17.03
N MET A 20 -35.79 -40.77 -15.83
CA MET A 20 -36.52 -41.40 -14.68
C MET A 20 -35.74 -42.49 -13.91
N SER A 21 -35.89 -42.76 -12.61
CA SER A 21 -36.75 -42.33 -11.50
C SER A 21 -36.17 -42.98 -10.22
N GLU A 22 -36.54 -42.41 -9.06
CA GLU A 22 -36.77 -43.10 -7.77
C GLU A 22 -35.61 -43.61 -6.90
N GLU A 23 -35.89 -43.42 -5.60
CA GLU A 23 -35.39 -44.10 -4.40
C GLU A 23 -34.16 -43.57 -3.64
N CYS A 24 -34.53 -42.93 -2.52
CA CYS A 24 -33.82 -42.80 -1.26
C CYS A 24 -33.11 -44.09 -0.82
N ILE A 25 -31.96 -43.95 -0.14
CA ILE A 25 -31.63 -44.54 1.18
C ILE A 25 -30.13 -44.34 1.50
N TRP A 26 -29.88 -43.60 2.59
CA TRP A 26 -28.81 -43.64 3.62
C TRP A 26 -27.30 -43.58 3.27
N ASP A 27 -26.65 -42.57 3.88
CA ASP A 27 -25.45 -42.64 4.77
C ASP A 27 -24.72 -41.27 4.74
N VAL A 28 -24.83 -40.41 5.76
CA VAL A 28 -24.19 -40.42 7.10
C VAL A 28 -22.66 -40.38 7.05
N ASP A 29 -22.10 -39.17 7.12
CA ASP A 29 -20.94 -38.80 7.99
C ASP A 29 -20.66 -37.28 7.80
N LYS A 30 -20.89 -36.49 8.85
CA LYS A 30 -19.91 -35.99 9.84
C LYS A 30 -19.24 -34.66 9.45
N ASP A 31 -19.81 -33.65 10.09
CA ASP A 31 -19.13 -32.61 10.86
C ASP A 31 -18.49 -31.39 10.18
N LEU A 32 -18.87 -30.28 10.82
CA LEU A 32 -18.21 -28.97 10.93
C LEU A 32 -18.51 -27.97 9.81
N ASP A 33 -19.67 -27.33 9.95
CA ASP A 33 -19.93 -26.02 9.38
C ASP A 33 -20.06 -24.95 10.47
N SER A 34 -19.35 -23.86 10.23
CA SER A 34 -19.31 -22.64 11.01
C SER A 34 -20.02 -21.52 10.24
N ARG A 35 -21.00 -20.85 10.87
CA ARG A 35 -21.23 -19.38 10.88
C ARG A 35 -22.70 -18.95 10.92
N THR A 36 -22.94 -18.00 11.85
CA THR A 36 -23.86 -16.84 11.82
C THR A 36 -25.37 -17.10 11.71
N SER A 37 -26.15 -17.04 12.79
CA SER A 37 -26.66 -15.85 13.51
C SER A 37 -27.77 -15.08 12.79
N SER A 38 -29.02 -15.42 13.12
CA SER A 38 -30.12 -14.45 13.25
C SER A 38 -30.91 -14.82 14.50
N SER A 39 -31.04 -13.84 15.38
CA SER A 39 -31.45 -13.91 16.77
C SER A 39 -32.87 -13.38 16.94
N HIS A 40 -33.77 -14.21 17.48
CA HIS A 40 -34.96 -13.85 18.27
C HIS A 40 -35.15 -15.10 19.15
N GLY A 41 -35.16 -15.12 20.48
CA GLY A 41 -35.38 -14.11 21.50
C GLY A 41 -36.14 -14.85 22.62
N ARG A 42 -35.81 -14.54 23.88
CA ARG A 42 -36.45 -14.99 25.14
C ARG A 42 -35.90 -16.26 25.79
N GLY A 43 -34.86 -16.04 26.59
CA GLY A 43 -34.45 -16.91 27.69
C GLY A 43 -35.38 -16.80 28.90
N LYS A 44 -35.44 -17.93 29.62
CA LYS A 44 -36.09 -18.19 30.91
C LYS A 44 -35.19 -17.73 32.07
N THR A 45 -35.80 -17.37 33.19
CA THR A 45 -35.44 -17.82 34.56
C THR A 45 -36.70 -17.70 35.43
N GLN A 46 -37.38 -18.81 35.73
CA GLN A 46 -37.38 -19.51 37.03
C GLN A 46 -37.92 -18.73 38.23
N SER A 47 -39.09 -19.13 38.74
CA SER A 47 -39.38 -19.22 40.17
C SER A 47 -40.65 -20.06 40.44
N SER A 48 -40.44 -21.22 41.07
CA SER A 48 -41.24 -21.86 42.14
C SER A 48 -42.78 -21.80 42.12
N SER A 49 -43.37 -22.95 41.81
CA SER A 49 -44.34 -23.72 42.63
C SER A 49 -45.09 -23.02 43.78
N SER A 50 -46.42 -22.96 43.68
CA SER A 50 -47.37 -23.70 44.54
C SER A 50 -48.80 -23.17 44.35
N ALA A 51 -49.64 -23.90 43.62
CA ALA A 51 -51.08 -23.67 43.58
C ALA A 51 -51.79 -24.97 43.96
N GLN A 52 -52.32 -25.01 45.19
CA GLN A 52 -53.09 -26.12 45.73
C GLN A 52 -54.54 -26.05 45.22
N GLN A 53 -54.99 -27.14 44.59
CA GLN A 53 -56.41 -27.40 44.31
C GLN A 53 -57.12 -28.00 45.55
N PRO A 54 -58.41 -27.74 45.77
CA PRO A 54 -59.14 -28.31 46.91
C PRO A 54 -59.52 -29.79 46.69
N ARG A 55 -59.28 -30.59 47.74
CA ARG A 55 -59.53 -32.05 47.84
C ARG A 55 -61.03 -32.38 48.01
N ARG A 56 -61.54 -33.34 47.22
CA ARG A 56 -62.81 -34.05 47.45
C ARG A 56 -62.65 -35.08 48.59
N ARG A 57 -63.61 -35.15 49.51
CA ARG A 57 -63.69 -36.18 50.57
C ARG A 57 -64.35 -37.46 50.03
N TYR A 58 -63.71 -38.62 50.24
CA TYR A 58 -64.30 -39.96 50.06
C TYR A 58 -65.10 -40.36 51.31
N ARG A 59 -66.27 -40.99 51.14
CA ARG A 59 -67.02 -41.70 52.21
C ARG A 59 -66.55 -43.15 52.27
N SER A 60 -66.38 -43.70 53.47
CA SER A 60 -66.14 -45.12 53.74
C SER A 60 -67.40 -45.97 53.45
N SER A 61 -67.19 -47.22 53.00
CA SER A 61 -68.22 -48.19 52.59
C SER A 61 -68.57 -49.15 53.75
N ALA A 62 -69.85 -49.48 53.92
CA ALA A 62 -70.44 -50.15 55.09
C ALA A 62 -70.18 -51.68 55.22
N LEU A 63 -69.04 -52.20 54.74
CA LEU A 63 -68.75 -53.64 54.68
C LEU A 63 -67.44 -54.06 55.39
N GLU A 64 -66.77 -53.14 56.05
CA GLU A 64 -65.49 -53.37 56.74
C GLU A 64 -65.75 -53.99 58.13
N GLY A 65 -65.34 -55.24 58.37
CA GLY A 65 -65.32 -55.87 59.71
C GLY A 65 -66.24 -57.05 60.01
N LYS A 66 -66.79 -57.80 59.03
CA LYS A 66 -67.59 -59.02 59.28
C LYS A 66 -66.82 -60.31 58.94
N GLU A 67 -66.89 -61.31 59.80
CA GLU A 67 -66.17 -62.60 59.67
C GLU A 67 -66.92 -63.63 58.81
N PHE A 68 -66.18 -64.43 58.02
CA PHE A 68 -66.70 -65.51 57.18
C PHE A 68 -66.05 -66.86 57.55
N VAL A 69 -66.83 -67.95 57.59
CA VAL A 69 -66.33 -69.33 57.81
C VAL A 69 -66.42 -70.13 56.52
N LYS A 70 -65.32 -70.80 56.14
CA LYS A 70 -65.24 -71.68 54.95
C LYS A 70 -65.60 -73.12 55.31
N ILE A 71 -66.58 -73.71 54.64
CA ILE A 71 -66.98 -75.12 54.79
C ILE A 71 -66.71 -75.85 53.46
N VAL A 72 -66.04 -77.00 53.52
CA VAL A 72 -65.70 -77.85 52.36
C VAL A 72 -66.62 -79.07 52.33
N THR A 73 -67.50 -79.18 51.33
CA THR A 73 -68.26 -80.41 51.01
C THR A 73 -67.79 -80.99 49.67
N ARG A 74 -68.22 -82.21 49.33
CA ARG A 74 -67.75 -82.97 48.14
C ARG A 74 -67.94 -82.23 46.80
N ASP A 75 -68.82 -81.22 46.75
CA ASP A 75 -69.10 -80.37 45.58
C ASP A 75 -68.48 -78.95 45.66
N GLY A 76 -67.53 -78.71 46.58
CA GLY A 76 -66.72 -77.48 46.64
C GLY A 76 -66.79 -76.70 47.97
N VAL A 77 -65.88 -75.73 48.14
CA VAL A 77 -65.74 -74.90 49.36
C VAL A 77 -66.61 -73.65 49.27
N ARG A 78 -67.49 -73.41 50.26
CA ARG A 78 -68.33 -72.20 50.37
C ARG A 78 -67.97 -71.40 51.62
N ASN A 79 -67.94 -70.07 51.53
CA ASN A 79 -67.71 -69.18 52.67
C ASN A 79 -69.04 -68.54 53.10
N LEU A 80 -69.48 -68.80 54.33
CA LEU A 80 -70.70 -68.22 54.90
C LEU A 80 -70.37 -67.13 55.92
N LEU A 81 -71.10 -66.02 55.87
CA LEU A 81 -71.00 -64.92 56.83
C LEU A 81 -71.61 -65.32 58.17
N VAL A 82 -70.87 -65.18 59.28
CA VAL A 82 -71.38 -65.55 60.61
C VAL A 82 -72.23 -64.40 61.18
N PRO A 83 -73.53 -64.59 61.47
CA PRO A 83 -74.35 -63.56 62.11
C PRO A 83 -73.89 -63.34 63.56
N SER A 84 -73.55 -62.09 63.92
CA SER A 84 -73.20 -61.70 65.29
C SER A 84 -74.41 -61.93 66.21
N LYS A 85 -74.23 -62.76 67.24
CA LYS A 85 -75.28 -63.05 68.23
C LYS A 85 -75.59 -61.78 69.02
N LYS A 86 -76.74 -61.15 68.75
CA LYS A 86 -77.43 -60.13 69.59
C LYS A 86 -77.11 -58.65 69.28
N PRO A 87 -78.12 -57.78 69.48
CA PRO A 87 -78.47 -56.69 68.57
C PRO A 87 -77.70 -55.40 68.82
N ASN A 88 -77.44 -54.68 67.73
CA ASN A 88 -76.78 -53.38 67.70
C ASN A 88 -77.81 -52.28 67.97
N THR A 89 -78.16 -52.11 69.24
CA THR A 89 -78.90 -50.93 69.73
C THR A 89 -77.86 -49.91 70.16
N TYR A 90 -77.82 -48.74 69.51
CA TYR A 90 -77.05 -47.59 69.98
C TYR A 90 -78.02 -46.47 70.34
N ASP A 91 -77.88 -45.90 71.52
CA ASP A 91 -78.53 -44.67 71.91
C ASP A 91 -77.78 -43.49 71.28
N GLU A 92 -78.48 -42.65 70.51
CA GLU A 92 -77.88 -41.55 69.73
C GLU A 92 -77.92 -40.25 70.54
N PHE A 93 -76.76 -39.81 71.07
CA PHE A 93 -76.61 -38.51 71.76
C PHE A 93 -76.52 -37.36 70.74
N TRP A 94 -77.46 -36.41 70.74
CA TRP A 94 -77.36 -35.22 69.89
C TRP A 94 -76.32 -34.21 70.41
N PRO A 95 -75.38 -33.74 69.57
CA PRO A 95 -74.38 -32.75 69.97
C PRO A 95 -74.98 -31.34 70.13
N GLU A 96 -74.49 -30.58 71.12
CA GLU A 96 -75.03 -29.26 71.48
C GLU A 96 -75.03 -28.26 70.32
N LYS A 97 -74.06 -28.37 69.39
CA LYS A 97 -74.03 -27.55 68.17
C LYS A 97 -75.25 -27.79 67.27
N GLU A 98 -75.74 -29.03 67.18
CA GLU A 98 -76.98 -29.32 66.45
C GLU A 98 -78.20 -28.86 67.22
N LEU A 99 -78.19 -28.99 68.56
CA LEU A 99 -79.26 -28.44 69.39
C LEU A 99 -79.36 -26.91 69.23
N VAL A 100 -78.24 -26.20 69.23
CA VAL A 100 -78.18 -24.74 69.01
C VAL A 100 -78.59 -24.39 67.58
N ARG A 101 -78.17 -25.17 66.57
CA ARG A 101 -78.64 -24.98 65.19
C ARG A 101 -80.15 -25.15 65.09
N LEU A 102 -80.70 -26.19 65.73
CA LEU A 102 -82.14 -26.47 65.75
C LEU A 102 -82.90 -25.39 66.51
N LYS A 103 -82.39 -24.94 67.67
CA LYS A 103 -82.96 -23.80 68.42
C LYS A 103 -82.93 -22.50 67.61
N ASN A 104 -81.82 -22.18 66.95
CA ASN A 104 -81.70 -20.98 66.12
C ASN A 104 -82.57 -21.04 64.86
N LYS A 105 -82.81 -22.23 64.29
CA LYS A 105 -83.76 -22.43 63.19
C LYS A 105 -85.22 -22.44 63.63
N ALA A 106 -85.49 -22.90 64.86
CA ALA A 106 -86.83 -22.89 65.44
C ALA A 106 -87.24 -21.49 65.92
N LYS A 107 -86.28 -20.60 66.20
CA LYS A 107 -86.55 -19.20 66.56
C LYS A 107 -87.12 -18.46 65.34
N VAL A 108 -88.42 -18.16 65.39
CA VAL A 108 -89.10 -17.35 64.36
C VAL A 108 -88.51 -15.94 64.38
N LEU A 109 -87.63 -15.66 63.43
CA LEU A 109 -87.01 -14.35 63.27
C LEU A 109 -88.07 -13.32 62.89
N THR A 110 -88.19 -12.28 63.72
CA THR A 110 -88.99 -11.08 63.41
C THR A 110 -88.39 -10.33 62.23
N VAL A 111 -89.17 -9.45 61.60
CA VAL A 111 -88.72 -8.68 60.43
C VAL A 111 -87.50 -7.82 60.76
N GLU A 112 -87.43 -7.26 61.96
CA GLU A 112 -86.31 -6.43 62.44
C GLU A 112 -85.00 -7.22 62.57
N ASP A 113 -85.05 -8.44 63.09
CA ASP A 113 -83.86 -9.31 63.22
C ASP A 113 -83.29 -9.69 61.85
N LYS A 114 -84.17 -9.89 60.84
CA LYS A 114 -83.74 -10.14 59.46
C LYS A 114 -83.08 -8.91 58.83
N MET A 115 -83.57 -7.70 59.15
CA MET A 115 -82.99 -6.45 58.65
C MET A 115 -81.60 -6.19 59.24
N ARG A 116 -81.39 -6.43 60.55
CA ARG A 116 -80.06 -6.32 61.17
C ARG A 116 -79.06 -7.31 60.57
N GLN A 117 -79.46 -8.57 60.38
CA GLN A 117 -78.59 -9.56 59.73
C GLN A 117 -78.22 -9.19 58.29
N LEU A 118 -79.12 -8.52 57.56
CA LEU A 118 -78.81 -8.01 56.21
C LEU A 118 -77.85 -6.82 56.28
N GLN A 119 -78.03 -5.91 57.25
CA GLN A 119 -77.12 -4.77 57.45
C GLN A 119 -75.72 -5.23 57.82
N ASP A 120 -75.58 -6.14 58.79
CA ASP A 120 -74.28 -6.69 59.21
C ASP A 120 -73.57 -7.38 58.04
N ARG A 121 -74.30 -8.19 57.25
CA ARG A 121 -73.76 -8.82 56.04
C ARG A 121 -73.36 -7.82 54.96
N LEU A 122 -74.08 -6.72 54.82
CA LEU A 122 -73.73 -5.66 53.86
C LEU A 122 -72.47 -4.92 54.31
N GLU A 123 -72.32 -4.67 55.61
CA GLU A 123 -71.13 -4.03 56.17
C GLU A 123 -69.88 -4.92 56.08
N GLU A 124 -70.01 -6.21 56.40
CA GLU A 124 -68.92 -7.18 56.21
C GLU A 124 -68.50 -7.27 54.74
N ASN A 125 -69.46 -7.31 53.81
CA ASN A 125 -69.16 -7.32 52.38
C ASN A 125 -68.51 -6.02 51.88
N LYS A 126 -68.88 -4.86 52.45
CA LYS A 126 -68.23 -3.58 52.13
C LYS A 126 -66.78 -3.57 52.59
N LYS A 127 -66.51 -3.98 53.82
CA LYS A 127 -65.14 -4.08 54.37
C LYS A 127 -64.26 -5.01 53.53
N LEU A 128 -64.76 -6.19 53.16
CA LEU A 128 -64.03 -7.14 52.30
C LEU A 128 -63.76 -6.58 50.90
N LYS A 129 -64.68 -5.79 50.34
CA LYS A 129 -64.46 -5.11 49.04
C LYS A 129 -63.40 -4.04 49.15
N GLU A 130 -63.45 -3.19 50.17
CA GLU A 130 -62.46 -2.15 50.42
C GLU A 130 -61.06 -2.75 50.62
N GLU A 131 -60.92 -3.81 51.40
CA GLU A 131 -59.65 -4.54 51.57
C GLU A 131 -59.12 -5.13 50.25
N SER A 132 -60.01 -5.67 49.42
CA SER A 132 -59.66 -6.20 48.09
C SER A 132 -59.23 -5.09 47.13
N GLU A 133 -59.91 -3.94 47.15
CA GLU A 133 -59.56 -2.78 46.35
C GLU A 133 -58.21 -2.18 46.76
N MET A 134 -57.95 -2.05 48.06
CA MET A 134 -56.65 -1.60 48.57
C MET A 134 -55.51 -2.55 48.18
N ARG A 135 -55.75 -3.87 48.24
CA ARG A 135 -54.78 -4.87 47.77
C ARG A 135 -54.55 -4.77 46.26
N LYS A 136 -55.61 -4.55 45.48
CA LYS A 136 -55.53 -4.39 44.02
C LYS A 136 -54.81 -3.10 43.64
N GLN A 137 -55.00 -2.01 44.37
CA GLN A 137 -54.27 -0.75 44.18
C GLN A 137 -52.78 -0.93 44.48
N ARG A 138 -52.41 -1.54 45.62
CA ARG A 138 -51.01 -1.86 45.92
C ARG A 138 -50.34 -2.74 44.85
N LEU A 139 -51.05 -3.75 44.35
CA LEU A 139 -50.51 -4.59 43.26
C LEU A 139 -50.31 -3.81 41.97
N ARG A 140 -51.24 -2.90 41.63
CA ARG A 140 -51.09 -2.01 40.46
C ARG A 140 -49.90 -1.06 40.62
N GLU A 141 -49.69 -0.49 41.81
CA GLU A 141 -48.52 0.36 42.09
C GLU A 141 -47.20 -0.41 41.96
N ILE A 142 -47.16 -1.66 42.45
CA ILE A 142 -45.98 -2.53 42.30
C ILE A 142 -45.73 -2.88 40.84
N ASP A 143 -46.77 -3.19 40.06
CA ASP A 143 -46.63 -3.49 38.63
C ASP A 143 -46.22 -2.24 37.82
N MET A 144 -46.77 -1.07 38.13
CA MET A 144 -46.34 0.19 37.52
C MET A 144 -44.87 0.51 37.84
N ALA A 145 -44.43 0.33 39.09
CA ALA A 145 -43.04 0.53 39.48
C ALA A 145 -42.08 -0.50 38.85
N LYS A 146 -42.53 -1.74 38.64
CA LYS A 146 -41.75 -2.76 37.90
C LYS A 146 -41.65 -2.43 36.42
N ASN A 147 -42.76 -2.01 35.79
CA ASN A 147 -42.76 -1.63 34.38
C ASN A 147 -41.87 -0.41 34.12
N ALA A 148 -41.93 0.62 34.96
CA ALA A 148 -41.06 1.80 34.83
C ALA A 148 -39.57 1.44 34.92
N LYS A 149 -39.18 0.56 35.87
CA LYS A 149 -37.79 0.09 35.99
C LYS A 149 -37.34 -0.78 34.82
N MET A 150 -38.25 -1.58 34.25
CA MET A 150 -37.98 -2.39 33.07
C MET A 150 -37.85 -1.52 31.82
N GLU A 151 -38.69 -0.49 31.67
CA GLU A 151 -38.60 0.48 30.59
C GLU A 151 -37.28 1.26 30.66
N GLU A 152 -36.88 1.75 31.83
CA GLU A 152 -35.61 2.49 32.02
C GLU A 152 -34.37 1.64 31.69
N GLN A 153 -34.35 0.36 32.07
CA GLN A 153 -33.28 -0.55 31.67
C GLN A 153 -33.30 -0.82 30.18
N VAL A 154 -34.45 -1.10 29.59
CA VAL A 154 -34.60 -1.33 28.15
C VAL A 154 -34.18 -0.09 27.34
N ASP A 155 -34.50 1.11 27.82
CA ASP A 155 -34.11 2.37 27.19
C ASP A 155 -32.59 2.56 27.21
N SER A 156 -31.92 2.24 28.33
CA SER A 156 -30.45 2.33 28.40
C SER A 156 -29.73 1.39 27.41
N TYR A 157 -30.24 0.16 27.22
CA TYR A 157 -29.71 -0.77 26.23
C TYR A 157 -30.03 -0.33 24.80
N GLN A 158 -31.24 0.19 24.56
CA GLN A 158 -31.64 0.71 23.25
C GLN A 158 -30.82 1.95 22.88
N VAL A 159 -30.54 2.86 23.81
CA VAL A 159 -29.67 4.02 23.60
C VAL A 159 -28.25 3.57 23.25
N ALA A 160 -27.66 2.63 24.00
CA ALA A 160 -26.33 2.11 23.69
C ALA A 160 -26.28 1.37 22.34
N GLU A 161 -27.34 0.64 21.99
CA GLU A 161 -27.48 -0.02 20.69
C GLU A 161 -27.63 1.01 19.56
N ASN A 162 -28.40 2.07 19.78
CA ASN A 162 -28.59 3.17 18.83
C ASN A 162 -27.30 3.96 18.63
N GLU A 163 -26.54 4.25 19.69
CA GLU A 163 -25.21 4.87 19.58
C GLU A 163 -24.24 3.98 18.80
N SER A 164 -24.27 2.67 19.05
CA SER A 164 -23.43 1.71 18.33
C SER A 164 -23.81 1.64 16.85
N LYS A 165 -25.12 1.67 16.55
CA LYS A 165 -25.64 1.77 15.18
C LYS A 165 -25.23 3.07 14.51
N ILE A 166 -25.31 4.21 15.21
CA ILE A 166 -24.87 5.51 14.69
C ILE A 166 -23.38 5.48 14.38
N LYS A 167 -22.53 4.99 15.31
CA LYS A 167 -21.09 4.82 15.08
C LYS A 167 -20.80 3.89 13.90
N LEU A 168 -21.59 2.83 13.73
CA LEU A 168 -21.47 1.92 12.60
C LEU A 168 -21.84 2.61 11.28
N LEU A 169 -22.92 3.38 11.27
CA LEU A 169 -23.36 4.17 10.11
C LEU A 169 -22.33 5.24 9.76
N ASP A 170 -21.79 5.96 10.75
CA ASP A 170 -20.73 6.95 10.57
C ASP A 170 -19.47 6.30 10.02
N ARG A 171 -19.06 5.14 10.56
CA ARG A 171 -17.91 4.40 10.04
C ARG A 171 -18.13 3.94 8.60
N ALA A 172 -19.32 3.43 8.28
CA ALA A 172 -19.67 3.03 6.92
C ALA A 172 -19.68 4.23 5.96
N TYR A 173 -20.20 5.37 6.42
CA TYR A 173 -20.22 6.63 5.69
C TYR A 173 -18.81 7.17 5.43
N MET A 174 -17.95 7.20 6.44
CA MET A 174 -16.54 7.59 6.30
C MET A 174 -15.81 6.64 5.35
N ALA A 175 -16.01 5.31 5.49
CA ALA A 175 -15.41 4.34 4.57
C ALA A 175 -15.85 4.57 3.12
N LYS A 176 -17.12 4.93 2.88
CA LYS A 176 -17.61 5.30 1.55
C LYS A 176 -16.93 6.56 1.02
N GLN A 177 -16.83 7.60 1.84
CA GLN A 177 -16.14 8.84 1.47
C GLN A 177 -14.65 8.62 1.17
N GLU A 178 -13.98 7.71 1.89
CA GLU A 178 -12.58 7.36 1.62
C GLU A 178 -12.40 6.57 0.32
N GLN A 179 -13.45 5.96 -0.23
CA GLN A 179 -13.39 5.30 -1.52
C GLN A 179 -13.38 6.28 -2.70
N GLU A 180 -13.84 7.52 -2.49
CA GLU A 180 -13.80 8.57 -3.52
C GLU A 180 -12.37 8.81 -3.99
N GLU A 181 -12.20 8.92 -5.31
CA GLU A 181 -10.88 8.90 -5.93
C GLU A 181 -10.03 10.11 -5.53
N GLU A 182 -10.67 11.28 -5.41
CA GLU A 182 -10.05 12.53 -4.98
C GLU A 182 -9.56 12.43 -3.53
N VAL A 183 -10.33 11.76 -2.66
CA VAL A 183 -9.95 11.51 -1.26
C VAL A 183 -8.80 10.52 -1.18
N LYS A 184 -8.77 9.48 -2.04
CA LYS A 184 -7.62 8.56 -2.15
C LYS A 184 -6.36 9.28 -2.63
N GLN A 185 -6.48 10.18 -3.61
CA GLN A 185 -5.37 11.02 -4.05
C GLN A 185 -4.86 11.90 -2.92
N ALA A 186 -5.76 12.54 -2.16
CA ALA A 186 -5.38 13.30 -0.98
C ALA A 186 -4.67 12.45 0.08
N ASN A 187 -5.16 11.23 0.35
CA ASN A 187 -4.50 10.29 1.26
C ASN A 187 -3.08 9.93 0.81
N ARG A 188 -2.85 9.75 -0.51
CA ARG A 188 -1.52 9.49 -1.06
C ARG A 188 -0.57 10.67 -0.82
N ILE A 189 -1.03 11.89 -1.06
CA ILE A 189 -0.25 13.11 -0.81
C ILE A 189 0.06 13.25 0.69
N ILE A 190 -0.94 13.07 1.56
CA ILE A 190 -0.76 13.15 3.01
C ILE A 190 0.26 12.10 3.48
N LEU A 191 0.19 10.88 2.97
CA LEU A 191 1.15 9.83 3.29
C LEU A 191 2.58 10.18 2.83
N ALA A 192 2.73 10.67 1.60
CA ALA A 192 4.03 11.12 1.09
C ALA A 192 4.61 12.25 1.96
N THR A 193 3.75 13.15 2.44
CA THR A 193 4.12 14.25 3.31
C THR A 193 4.57 13.74 4.69
N LYS A 194 3.88 12.74 5.26
CA LYS A 194 4.34 12.06 6.48
C LYS A 194 5.75 11.49 6.31
N CYS A 195 6.02 10.82 5.18
CA CYS A 195 7.36 10.31 4.88
C CYS A 195 8.40 11.43 4.75
N SER A 196 8.04 12.58 4.16
CA SER A 196 8.94 13.74 4.06
C SER A 196 9.27 14.32 5.44
N ILE A 197 8.29 14.41 6.33
CA ILE A 197 8.50 14.91 7.71
C ILE A 197 9.46 14.00 8.46
N ILE A 198 9.24 12.68 8.39
CA ILE A 198 10.12 11.70 9.06
C ILE A 198 11.53 11.79 8.48
N ARG A 199 11.67 11.90 7.15
CA ARG A 199 12.97 12.04 6.50
C ARG A 199 13.70 13.32 6.96
N ASP A 200 13.01 14.44 7.02
CA ASP A 200 13.61 15.71 7.43
C ASP A 200 14.04 15.67 8.92
N ALA A 201 13.24 15.02 9.77
CA ALA A 201 13.61 14.76 11.16
C ALA A 201 14.87 13.87 11.26
N GLN A 202 14.93 12.78 10.48
CA GLN A 202 16.11 11.90 10.44
C GLN A 202 17.37 12.60 9.92
N ILE A 203 17.22 13.49 8.93
CA ILE A 203 18.35 14.30 8.42
C ILE A 203 18.83 15.26 9.51
N ALA A 204 17.92 15.91 10.22
CA ALA A 204 18.27 16.80 11.32
C ALA A 204 19.02 16.05 12.45
N GLU A 205 18.51 14.89 12.85
CA GLU A 205 19.14 14.00 13.84
C GLU A 205 20.54 13.55 13.38
N LYS A 206 20.68 13.08 12.13
CA LYS A 206 21.98 12.68 11.57
C LYS A 206 22.98 13.84 11.59
N ASN A 207 22.56 15.04 11.22
CA ASN A 207 23.41 16.22 11.22
C ASN A 207 23.80 16.65 12.64
N GLU A 208 22.98 16.38 13.65
CA GLU A 208 23.28 16.62 15.05
C GLU A 208 24.32 15.62 15.56
N ILE A 209 24.11 14.32 15.31
CA ILE A 209 25.09 13.26 15.60
C ILE A 209 26.43 13.56 14.95
N GLU A 210 26.44 13.99 13.68
CA GLU A 210 27.68 14.33 12.98
C GLU A 210 28.39 15.53 13.62
N ARG A 211 27.64 16.53 14.10
CA ARG A 211 28.20 17.68 14.83
C ARG A 211 28.81 17.25 16.16
N GLU A 212 28.13 16.41 16.92
CA GLU A 212 28.64 15.86 18.17
C GLU A 212 29.90 15.03 17.94
N PHE A 213 29.89 14.17 16.92
CA PHE A 213 31.05 13.35 16.55
C PHE A 213 32.26 14.21 16.16
N ARG A 214 32.05 15.27 15.36
CA ARG A 214 33.11 16.23 15.02
C ARG A 214 33.66 16.93 16.26
N ASN A 215 32.80 17.34 17.19
CA ASN A 215 33.24 17.99 18.42
C ASN A 215 34.08 17.05 19.30
N GLU A 216 33.69 15.79 19.44
CA GLU A 216 34.46 14.82 20.21
C GLU A 216 35.78 14.45 19.52
N ASN A 217 35.79 14.32 18.19
CA ASN A 217 37.05 14.14 17.45
C ASN A 217 38.01 15.32 17.66
N LEU A 218 37.52 16.56 17.58
CA LEU A 218 38.33 17.75 17.87
C LEU A 218 38.86 17.75 19.31
N ARG A 219 38.09 17.25 20.28
CA ARG A 219 38.54 17.10 21.66
C ARG A 219 39.64 16.03 21.77
N LEU A 220 39.49 14.89 21.12
CA LEU A 220 40.50 13.82 21.10
C LEU A 220 41.78 14.26 20.39
N GLU A 221 41.68 14.97 19.27
CA GLU A 221 42.82 15.53 18.55
C GLU A 221 43.63 16.50 19.43
N ARG A 222 42.95 17.38 20.19
CA ARG A 222 43.63 18.24 21.16
C ARG A 222 44.38 17.43 22.22
N MET A 223 43.75 16.40 22.78
CA MET A 223 44.38 15.51 23.75
C MET A 223 45.63 14.83 23.17
N MET A 224 45.54 14.30 21.95
CA MET A 224 46.70 13.68 21.27
C MET A 224 47.82 14.68 20.98
N LEU A 225 47.49 15.92 20.60
CA LEU A 225 48.48 16.98 20.40
C LEU A 225 49.18 17.36 21.71
N GLU A 226 48.43 17.50 22.80
CA GLU A 226 49.00 17.76 24.12
C GLU A 226 49.92 16.62 24.59
N GLU A 227 49.54 15.36 24.35
CA GLU A 227 50.39 14.20 24.64
C GLU A 227 51.65 14.18 23.78
N ARG A 228 51.52 14.49 22.48
CA ARG A 228 52.67 14.62 21.57
C ARG A 228 53.62 15.72 22.04
N ASP A 229 53.11 16.88 22.42
CA ASP A 229 53.93 18.00 22.90
C ASP A 229 54.65 17.64 24.21
N LYS A 230 53.97 16.96 25.13
CA LYS A 230 54.60 16.42 26.36
C LYS A 230 55.74 15.46 26.01
N ALA A 231 55.51 14.53 25.08
CA ALA A 231 56.54 13.58 24.65
C ALA A 231 57.74 14.28 24.00
N LEU A 232 57.52 15.33 23.19
CA LEU A 232 58.59 16.15 22.61
C LEU A 232 59.38 16.89 23.69
N VAL A 233 58.71 17.48 24.68
CA VAL A 233 59.36 18.13 25.83
C VAL A 233 60.20 17.15 26.64
N GLU A 234 59.73 15.92 26.84
CA GLU A 234 60.49 14.86 27.51
C GLU A 234 61.74 14.43 26.71
N GLU A 235 61.60 14.26 25.40
CA GLU A 235 62.74 14.02 24.49
C GLU A 235 63.76 15.16 24.53
N GLU A 236 63.32 16.41 24.50
CA GLU A 236 64.20 17.57 24.59
C GLU A 236 64.94 17.63 25.93
N LYS A 237 64.27 17.30 27.04
CA LYS A 237 64.92 17.18 28.35
C LYS A 237 66.03 16.11 28.34
N LYS A 238 65.76 14.92 27.79
CA LYS A 238 66.78 13.86 27.64
C LYS A 238 67.97 14.33 26.80
N ARG A 239 67.73 14.95 25.64
CA ARG A 239 68.81 15.52 24.80
C ARG A 239 69.59 16.62 25.53
N ALA A 240 68.92 17.45 26.33
CA ALA A 240 69.57 18.49 27.12
C ALA A 240 70.47 17.89 28.22
N GLU A 241 70.03 16.81 28.87
CA GLU A 241 70.84 16.05 29.83
C GLU A 241 72.05 15.40 29.17
N GLU A 242 71.88 14.76 28.02
CA GLU A 242 72.98 14.22 27.22
C GLU A 242 73.99 15.29 26.83
N ARG A 243 73.54 16.46 26.37
CA ARG A 243 74.41 17.62 26.07
C ARG A 243 75.17 18.08 27.32
N LYS A 244 74.51 18.16 28.48
CA LYS A 244 75.17 18.51 29.75
C LYS A 244 76.24 17.48 30.12
N ASN A 245 75.95 16.19 29.96
CA ASN A 245 76.90 15.11 30.24
C ASN A 245 78.09 15.16 29.27
N LEU A 246 77.85 15.36 27.98
CA LEU A 246 78.91 15.54 26.98
C LEU A 246 79.81 16.73 27.29
N LEU A 247 79.23 17.85 27.72
CA LEU A 247 80.00 19.03 28.15
C LEU A 247 80.85 18.74 29.39
N LYS A 248 80.33 17.98 30.36
CA LYS A 248 81.10 17.53 31.53
C LYS A 248 82.29 16.67 31.10
N TYR A 249 82.06 15.63 30.29
CA TYR A 249 83.13 14.76 29.77
C TYR A 249 84.15 15.55 28.94
N SER A 250 83.71 16.50 28.11
CA SER A 250 84.61 17.37 27.35
C SER A 250 85.50 18.23 28.25
N LYS A 251 84.96 18.72 29.38
CA LYS A 251 85.74 19.47 30.38
C LYS A 251 86.72 18.56 31.11
N GLU A 252 86.30 17.37 31.50
CA GLU A 252 87.17 16.37 32.15
C GLU A 252 88.33 15.95 31.25
N ILE A 253 88.07 15.66 29.96
CA ILE A 253 89.12 15.33 28.98
C ILE A 253 90.07 16.50 28.79
N ARG A 254 89.57 17.74 28.72
CA ARG A 254 90.41 18.94 28.65
C ARG A 254 91.31 19.07 29.87
N ALA A 255 90.77 18.90 31.07
CA ALA A 255 91.55 18.93 32.31
C ALA A 255 92.64 17.83 32.32
N GLN A 256 92.32 16.62 31.85
CA GLN A 256 93.31 15.54 31.72
C GLN A 256 94.42 15.85 30.69
N LEU A 257 94.07 16.53 29.58
CA LEU A 257 95.04 16.97 28.58
C LEU A 257 95.95 18.07 29.14
N GLU A 258 95.39 19.05 29.84
CA GLU A 258 96.14 20.11 30.53
C GLU A 258 97.08 19.50 31.59
N GLU A 259 96.61 18.52 32.36
CA GLU A 259 97.45 17.79 33.33
C GLU A 259 98.60 17.07 32.62
N ARG A 260 98.33 16.33 31.54
CA ARG A 260 99.36 15.65 30.73
C ARG A 260 100.34 16.64 30.09
N GLU A 261 99.88 17.78 29.64
CA GLU A 261 100.73 18.86 29.12
C GLU A 261 101.63 19.42 30.21
N SER A 262 101.10 19.66 31.41
CA SER A 262 101.89 20.10 32.56
C SER A 262 102.96 19.08 32.95
N LEU A 263 102.64 17.77 32.90
CA LEU A 263 103.60 16.69 33.17
C LEU A 263 104.67 16.62 32.08
N ARG A 264 104.30 16.75 30.80
CA ARG A 264 105.27 16.84 29.69
C ARG A 264 106.19 18.05 29.83
N ALA A 265 105.65 19.21 30.22
CA ALA A 265 106.45 20.41 30.45
C ALA A 265 107.48 20.19 31.57
N ARG A 266 107.06 19.63 32.72
CA ARG A 266 107.98 19.27 33.81
C ARG A 266 109.05 18.27 33.39
N GLU A 267 108.71 17.30 32.55
CA GLU A 267 109.67 16.33 32.04
C GLU A 267 110.68 16.98 31.09
N VAL A 268 110.24 17.92 30.25
CA VAL A 268 111.14 18.73 29.41
C VAL A 268 112.06 19.58 30.29
N GLU A 269 111.53 20.24 31.32
CA GLU A 269 112.34 21.00 32.29
C GLU A 269 113.41 20.10 32.95
N ARG A 270 113.04 18.88 33.36
CA ARG A 270 113.98 17.90 33.92
C ARG A 270 115.07 17.49 32.93
N ILE A 271 114.69 17.21 31.67
CA ILE A 271 115.65 16.88 30.59
C ILE A 271 116.56 18.08 30.30
N GLU A 272 116.05 19.30 30.35
CA GLU A 272 116.84 20.52 30.16
C GLU A 272 117.84 20.71 31.29
N GLU A 273 117.44 20.49 32.55
CA GLU A 273 118.35 20.51 33.70
C GLU A 273 119.45 19.44 33.58
N GLU A 274 119.08 18.20 33.22
CA GLU A 274 120.02 17.11 32.95
C GLU A 274 120.94 17.44 31.76
N ALA A 275 120.41 18.04 30.69
CA ALA A 275 121.19 18.45 29.53
C ALA A 275 122.14 19.60 29.85
N VAL A 276 121.75 20.55 30.70
CA VAL A 276 122.64 21.60 31.20
C VAL A 276 123.75 20.99 32.07
N ALA A 277 123.42 20.05 32.95
CA ALA A 277 124.41 19.32 33.74
C ALA A 277 125.39 18.52 32.85
N MET A 278 124.87 17.80 31.84
CA MET A 278 125.67 17.06 30.87
C MET A 278 126.54 18.00 30.02
N LYS A 279 126.01 19.14 29.56
CA LYS A 279 126.79 20.16 28.85
C LYS A 279 127.93 20.71 29.71
N ARG A 280 127.71 20.94 31.01
CA ARG A 280 128.78 21.34 31.94
C ARG A 280 129.86 20.25 32.06
N ALA A 281 129.46 18.98 32.10
CA ALA A 281 130.41 17.86 32.13
C ALA A 281 131.18 17.72 30.79
N LEU A 282 130.50 17.84 29.65
CA LEU A 282 131.13 17.84 28.33
C LEU A 282 132.09 19.00 28.15
N ALA A 283 131.73 20.22 28.58
CA ALA A 283 132.63 21.37 28.53
C ALA A 283 133.89 21.17 29.39
N ALA A 284 133.81 20.41 30.48
CA ALA A 284 134.98 20.02 31.25
C ALA A 284 135.87 19.01 30.48
N ILE A 285 135.26 18.01 29.83
CA ILE A 285 135.97 17.05 28.98
C ILE A 285 136.58 17.75 27.75
N GLU A 286 135.86 18.66 27.09
CA GLU A 286 136.36 19.42 25.95
C GLU A 286 137.59 20.24 26.33
N LYS A 287 137.64 20.85 27.52
CA LYS A 287 138.86 21.51 28.00
C LYS A 287 140.04 20.55 28.14
N GLU A 288 139.81 19.36 28.70
CA GLU A 288 140.85 18.33 28.76
C GLU A 288 141.26 17.79 27.38
N GLU A 289 140.31 17.70 26.44
CA GLU A 289 140.58 17.30 25.07
C GLU A 289 141.30 18.38 24.28
N GLU A 290 140.97 19.66 24.45
CA GLU A 290 141.69 20.78 23.85
C GLU A 290 143.15 20.78 24.28
N GLU A 291 143.45 20.50 25.54
CA GLU A 291 144.82 20.32 26.02
C GLU A 291 145.52 19.15 25.30
N LYS A 292 144.84 18.00 25.16
CA LYS A 292 145.36 16.84 24.40
C LYS A 292 145.49 17.12 22.90
N GLN A 293 144.58 17.90 22.33
CA GLN A 293 144.56 18.27 20.91
C GLN A 293 145.64 19.29 20.60
N ARG A 294 145.95 20.24 21.49
CA ARG A 294 147.13 21.11 21.33
C ARG A 294 148.39 20.26 21.19
N ILE A 295 148.56 19.28 22.08
CA ILE A 295 149.68 18.31 22.00
C ILE A 295 149.66 17.50 20.70
N ARG A 296 148.48 17.11 20.16
CA ARG A 296 148.37 16.39 18.87
C ARG A 296 148.58 17.30 17.66
N ASN A 297 148.09 18.53 17.66
CA ASN A 297 148.19 19.47 16.55
C ASN A 297 149.65 19.88 16.32
N GLU A 298 150.42 20.04 17.39
CA GLU A 298 151.87 20.18 17.31
C GLU A 298 152.55 18.97 16.62
N LYS A 299 151.98 17.76 16.74
CA LYS A 299 152.45 16.57 16.01
C LYS A 299 151.93 16.52 14.56
N ILE A 300 150.70 16.95 14.29
CA ILE A 300 150.09 16.93 12.95
C ILE A 300 150.64 18.03 12.05
N GLN A 301 150.94 19.23 12.55
CA GLN A 301 151.60 20.26 11.73
C GLN A 301 152.91 19.71 11.14
N LYS A 302 153.68 18.97 11.94
CA LYS A 302 154.88 18.26 11.48
C LYS A 302 154.60 17.25 10.35
N THR A 303 153.40 16.64 10.28
CA THR A 303 153.04 15.68 9.21
C THR A 303 152.36 16.32 8.00
N ARG A 304 151.60 17.41 8.18
CA ARG A 304 150.84 18.06 7.10
C ARG A 304 151.73 18.78 6.09
N GLU A 305 152.84 19.35 6.57
CA GLU A 305 153.90 19.88 5.73
C GLU A 305 154.47 18.82 4.77
N ALA A 306 154.40 17.53 5.13
CA ALA A 306 154.82 16.43 4.26
C ALA A 306 153.78 16.11 3.15
N LEU A 307 152.47 16.22 3.42
CA LEU A 307 151.40 15.70 2.55
C LEU A 307 150.86 16.70 1.53
N GLN A 308 150.91 18.01 1.82
CA GLN A 308 150.42 19.06 0.92
C GLN A 308 151.14 19.06 -0.44
N LYS A 309 152.35 18.52 -0.47
CA LYS A 309 153.14 18.25 -1.69
C LYS A 309 152.48 17.23 -2.64
N SER A 310 151.51 16.43 -2.18
CA SER A 310 150.90 15.32 -2.94
C SER A 310 149.59 15.68 -3.66
N SER A 311 148.73 16.55 -3.11
CA SER A 311 147.35 16.73 -3.60
C SER A 311 147.20 17.61 -4.84
N GLN A 312 148.15 18.51 -5.12
CA GLN A 312 148.08 19.39 -6.29
C GLN A 312 147.95 18.59 -7.61
N TRP A 313 148.32 17.32 -7.58
CA TRP A 313 148.30 16.42 -8.72
C TRP A 313 146.90 15.88 -9.14
N SER A 314 145.86 15.86 -8.28
CA SER A 314 144.59 15.12 -8.58
C SER A 314 143.43 15.93 -9.19
N LEU A 315 143.34 17.24 -8.94
CA LEU A 315 142.14 18.06 -9.24
C LEU A 315 141.83 18.18 -10.74
N PHE A 316 142.85 18.03 -11.56
CA PHE A 316 142.81 18.23 -13.00
C PHE A 316 141.80 17.34 -13.75
N PHE A 317 141.44 16.15 -13.22
CA PHE A 317 140.70 15.13 -13.98
C PHE A 317 139.16 15.23 -14.01
N LYS A 318 138.50 15.97 -13.10
CA LYS A 318 137.03 15.85 -12.93
C LYS A 318 136.15 16.69 -13.85
N ASN A 319 136.64 17.82 -14.36
CA ASN A 319 135.80 18.77 -15.10
C ASN A 319 135.24 18.24 -16.43
N LEU A 320 135.72 17.09 -16.90
CA LEU A 320 135.34 16.49 -18.19
C LEU A 320 133.93 15.84 -18.21
N ALA A 321 133.34 15.52 -17.04
CA ALA A 321 132.17 14.63 -16.97
C ALA A 321 130.80 15.31 -17.17
N PHE A 322 130.68 16.63 -16.95
CA PHE A 322 129.39 17.29 -16.71
C PHE A 322 128.56 17.61 -17.96
N GLU A 323 129.16 17.67 -19.15
CA GLU A 323 128.45 18.18 -20.34
C GLU A 323 127.44 17.21 -20.98
N LYS A 324 127.40 15.93 -20.58
CA LYS A 324 126.62 14.88 -21.29
C LYS A 324 125.14 14.78 -20.92
N GLU A 325 124.69 15.23 -19.75
CA GLU A 325 123.32 14.95 -19.26
C GLU A 325 122.21 15.83 -19.85
N ARG A 326 122.51 17.02 -20.37
CA ARG A 326 121.50 18.05 -20.69
C ARG A 326 120.56 17.77 -21.88
N ASN A 327 120.86 16.83 -22.78
CA ASN A 327 120.11 16.63 -24.04
C ASN A 327 118.89 15.67 -23.95
N ALA A 328 118.68 14.96 -22.84
CA ALA A 328 117.69 13.87 -22.78
C ALA A 328 116.23 14.31 -22.49
N GLU A 329 115.99 15.47 -21.88
CA GLU A 329 114.67 15.79 -21.28
C GLU A 329 113.59 16.36 -22.23
N LEU A 330 113.92 16.85 -23.43
CA LEU A 330 112.97 17.57 -24.31
C LEU A 330 111.94 16.70 -25.07
N LYS A 331 112.05 15.36 -25.09
CA LYS A 331 111.21 14.48 -25.94
C LYS A 331 109.89 13.97 -25.34
N ILE A 332 109.64 14.18 -24.04
CA ILE A 332 108.55 13.48 -23.32
C ILE A 332 107.19 14.23 -23.37
N GLN A 333 107.15 15.53 -23.69
CA GLN A 333 105.94 16.37 -23.49
C GLN A 333 104.85 16.28 -24.60
N GLU A 334 105.13 15.85 -25.82
CA GLU A 334 104.18 15.96 -26.95
C GLU A 334 103.08 14.85 -27.00
N TYR A 335 103.26 13.72 -26.33
CA TYR A 335 102.40 12.53 -26.48
C TYR A 335 101.00 12.63 -25.80
N MET A 336 100.82 13.47 -24.77
CA MET A 336 99.63 13.40 -23.90
C MET A 336 98.38 14.14 -24.43
N ARG A 337 98.49 14.99 -25.45
CA ARG A 337 97.39 15.90 -25.88
C ARG A 337 96.30 15.26 -26.76
N GLN A 338 96.58 14.16 -27.47
CA GLN A 338 95.72 13.64 -28.56
C GLN A 338 94.64 12.62 -28.11
N ARG A 339 94.64 12.16 -26.85
CA ARG A 339 93.75 11.07 -26.41
C ARG A 339 92.37 11.52 -25.95
N GLN A 340 92.22 12.76 -25.47
CA GLN A 340 91.03 13.23 -24.75
C GLN A 340 89.83 13.62 -25.65
N GLU A 341 90.01 13.81 -26.95
CA GLU A 341 88.94 14.25 -27.87
C GLU A 341 88.01 13.11 -28.34
N ARG A 342 88.40 11.83 -28.23
CA ARG A 342 87.64 10.70 -28.80
C ARG A 342 86.42 10.23 -27.97
N ASP A 343 86.39 10.45 -26.66
CA ASP A 343 85.38 9.82 -25.80
C ASP A 343 84.05 10.59 -25.69
N LYS A 344 83.97 11.84 -26.17
CA LYS A 344 82.77 12.70 -26.00
C LYS A 344 81.66 12.48 -27.04
N GLN A 345 81.94 11.82 -28.17
CA GLN A 345 80.98 11.70 -29.28
C GLN A 345 79.97 10.54 -29.13
N LEU A 346 80.25 9.54 -28.29
CA LEU A 346 79.50 8.27 -28.26
C LEU A 346 78.20 8.28 -27.40
N GLN A 347 77.95 9.34 -26.63
CA GLN A 347 76.86 9.37 -25.64
C GLN A 347 75.56 10.05 -26.11
N LEU A 348 75.56 10.77 -27.24
CA LEU A 348 74.38 11.50 -27.73
C LEU A 348 73.39 10.64 -28.57
N GLU A 349 73.84 9.55 -29.18
CA GLU A 349 73.02 8.78 -30.14
C GLU A 349 71.92 7.90 -29.50
N LYS A 350 71.98 7.53 -28.22
CA LYS A 350 71.06 6.53 -27.63
C LYS A 350 69.75 7.10 -27.07
N ARG A 351 69.59 8.42 -26.99
CA ARG A 351 68.38 9.04 -26.41
C ARG A 351 67.21 9.23 -27.38
N LEU A 352 67.45 9.19 -28.70
CA LEU A 352 66.41 9.41 -29.72
C LEU A 352 65.53 8.18 -30.02
N ALA A 353 65.90 6.97 -29.59
CA ALA A 353 65.24 5.71 -29.98
C ALA A 353 64.00 5.29 -29.12
N LYS A 354 63.61 6.06 -28.11
CA LYS A 354 62.53 5.68 -27.18
C LYS A 354 61.20 6.41 -27.39
N GLU A 355 61.16 7.51 -28.14
CA GLU A 355 59.95 8.35 -28.31
C GLU A 355 59.06 7.95 -29.51
N GLU A 356 59.48 6.97 -30.32
CA GLU A 356 58.76 6.52 -31.52
C GLU A 356 57.72 5.41 -31.26
N LYS A 357 57.74 4.72 -30.09
CA LYS A 357 56.91 3.51 -29.86
C LYS A 357 55.56 3.71 -29.16
N GLU A 358 55.22 4.92 -28.71
CA GLU A 358 53.99 5.18 -27.92
C GLU A 358 52.85 5.86 -28.71
N LYS A 359 53.08 6.24 -29.98
CA LYS A 359 52.08 6.95 -30.82
C LYS A 359 51.13 6.03 -31.61
N GLU A 360 51.28 4.71 -31.54
CA GLU A 360 50.49 3.76 -32.35
C GLU A 360 49.28 3.12 -31.62
N TYR A 361 49.20 3.18 -30.29
CA TYR A 361 48.16 2.47 -29.52
C TYR A 361 46.79 3.20 -29.46
N VAL A 362 46.74 4.50 -29.74
CA VAL A 362 45.52 5.33 -29.57
C VAL A 362 44.63 5.34 -30.83
N LYS A 363 45.14 4.96 -32.01
CA LYS A 363 44.40 5.05 -33.28
C LYS A 363 43.46 3.88 -33.57
N ILE A 364 43.49 2.79 -32.79
CA ILE A 364 42.73 1.56 -33.08
C ILE A 364 41.33 1.56 -32.41
N LEU A 365 41.12 2.34 -31.34
CA LEU A 365 39.84 2.34 -30.61
C LEU A 365 38.72 3.21 -31.23
N GLN A 366 39.05 4.16 -32.12
CA GLN A 366 38.08 5.10 -32.70
C GLN A 366 37.39 4.60 -33.99
N ARG A 367 37.72 3.40 -34.47
CA ARG A 367 37.21 2.83 -35.73
C ARG A 367 36.04 1.86 -35.61
N GLN A 368 35.71 1.36 -34.42
CA GLN A 368 34.64 0.35 -34.25
C GLN A 368 33.25 0.93 -33.90
N GLN A 369 33.12 2.19 -33.48
CA GLN A 369 31.82 2.78 -33.09
C GLN A 369 31.01 3.40 -34.25
N LYS A 370 31.54 3.46 -35.48
CA LYS A 370 30.84 4.05 -36.65
C LYS A 370 30.11 3.05 -37.56
N LEU A 371 30.10 1.75 -37.22
CA LEU A 371 29.47 0.70 -38.05
C LEU A 371 28.05 0.28 -37.61
N LEU A 372 27.53 0.80 -36.49
CA LEU A 372 26.21 0.43 -35.97
C LEU A 372 25.05 1.37 -36.40
N GLU A 373 25.34 2.49 -37.07
CA GLU A 373 24.33 3.50 -37.46
C GLU A 373 23.88 3.40 -38.95
N SER A 374 24.38 2.44 -39.72
CA SER A 374 24.10 2.31 -41.18
C SER A 374 22.99 1.31 -41.56
N GLN A 375 22.29 0.68 -40.61
CA GLN A 375 21.26 -0.35 -40.90
C GLN A 375 19.81 0.08 -40.69
N THR A 376 19.55 1.29 -40.16
CA THR A 376 18.20 1.82 -39.90
C THR A 376 17.53 2.50 -41.09
N GLU A 377 18.25 2.76 -42.18
CA GLU A 377 17.75 3.52 -43.34
C GLU A 377 17.18 2.65 -44.50
N ARG A 378 16.85 1.37 -44.26
CA ARG A 378 16.33 0.45 -45.32
C ARG A 378 14.83 0.12 -45.26
N ASN A 379 14.05 0.66 -44.33
CA ASN A 379 12.63 0.30 -44.11
C ASN A 379 11.58 1.27 -44.73
N GLU A 380 11.95 2.18 -45.64
CA GLU A 380 11.03 3.24 -46.11
C GLU A 380 10.50 3.13 -47.57
N LEU A 381 10.72 2.03 -48.32
CA LEU A 381 10.50 2.03 -49.78
C LEU A 381 9.42 1.10 -50.40
N GLU A 382 8.57 0.38 -49.65
CA GLU A 382 7.59 -0.57 -50.27
C GLU A 382 6.09 -0.14 -50.24
N TYR A 383 5.73 1.03 -49.69
CA TYR A 383 4.32 1.38 -49.42
C TYR A 383 3.55 2.15 -50.54
N ARG A 384 4.02 2.20 -51.81
CA ARG A 384 3.45 3.13 -52.82
C ARG A 384 2.97 2.56 -54.19
N ARG A 385 2.60 1.27 -54.34
CA ARG A 385 2.09 0.74 -55.64
C ARG A 385 0.69 0.12 -55.71
N GLN A 386 -0.12 0.10 -54.64
CA GLN A 386 -1.44 -0.59 -54.66
C GLN A 386 -2.67 0.30 -54.96
N ARG A 387 -2.52 1.51 -55.56
CA ARG A 387 -3.63 2.51 -55.62
C ARG A 387 -4.26 2.80 -56.98
N GLU A 388 -3.86 2.20 -58.10
CA GLU A 388 -4.29 2.65 -59.45
C GLU A 388 -5.09 1.65 -60.32
N GLU A 389 -5.40 0.43 -59.87
CA GLU A 389 -6.12 -0.57 -60.70
C GLU A 389 -7.67 -0.51 -60.61
N VAL A 390 -8.27 0.35 -59.77
CA VAL A 390 -9.72 0.29 -59.44
C VAL A 390 -10.63 1.14 -60.35
N GLU A 391 -10.12 2.02 -61.23
CA GLU A 391 -10.95 3.08 -61.83
C GLU A 391 -11.56 2.80 -63.22
N ARG A 392 -11.23 1.72 -63.95
CA ARG A 392 -11.58 1.61 -65.40
C ARG A 392 -12.86 0.84 -65.80
N GLU A 393 -13.60 0.16 -64.93
CA GLU A 393 -14.69 -0.75 -65.36
C GLU A 393 -16.11 -0.12 -65.53
N PHE A 394 -16.35 1.15 -65.21
CA PHE A 394 -17.72 1.65 -65.01
C PHE A 394 -18.53 2.07 -66.27
N ARG A 395 -17.92 2.34 -67.44
CA ARG A 395 -18.61 3.09 -68.54
C ARG A 395 -19.33 2.29 -69.65
N ARG A 396 -19.43 0.96 -69.62
CA ARG A 396 -19.97 0.17 -70.76
C ARG A 396 -21.50 -0.09 -70.80
N ARG A 397 -22.32 0.30 -69.82
CA ARG A 397 -23.68 -0.28 -69.61
C ARG A 397 -24.95 0.44 -70.16
N GLU A 398 -24.92 1.60 -70.83
CA GLU A 398 -26.16 2.41 -71.01
C GLU A 398 -26.94 2.38 -72.37
N LYS A 399 -26.50 1.75 -73.47
CA LYS A 399 -27.07 2.08 -74.81
C LYS A 399 -28.27 1.27 -75.38
N GLU A 400 -28.82 0.22 -74.76
CA GLU A 400 -29.68 -0.76 -75.48
C GLU A 400 -31.24 -0.60 -75.42
N ALA A 401 -31.84 0.39 -74.75
CA ALA A 401 -33.26 0.29 -74.33
C ALA A 401 -34.40 0.86 -75.25
N ALA A 402 -34.17 1.45 -76.43
CA ALA A 402 -35.14 2.44 -76.98
C ALA A 402 -36.20 2.04 -78.08
N ILE A 403 -36.24 0.84 -78.70
CA ILE A 403 -36.85 0.69 -80.06
C ILE A 403 -38.32 0.16 -80.19
N ARG A 404 -38.96 -0.49 -79.21
CA ARG A 404 -40.15 -1.39 -79.43
C ARG A 404 -41.59 -0.82 -79.56
N LYS A 405 -41.88 0.47 -79.75
CA LYS A 405 -43.22 1.02 -79.39
C LYS A 405 -44.29 1.37 -80.47
N ARG A 406 -44.09 1.26 -81.79
CA ARG A 406 -44.88 2.07 -82.76
C ARG A 406 -46.07 1.42 -83.51
N GLU A 407 -46.17 0.10 -83.64
CA GLU A 407 -46.93 -0.49 -84.78
C GLU A 407 -48.41 -0.85 -84.55
N MET A 408 -48.93 -0.75 -83.34
CA MET A 408 -50.21 -1.39 -82.97
C MET A 408 -51.51 -0.60 -83.32
N ALA A 409 -51.51 0.44 -84.15
CA ALA A 409 -52.58 1.46 -84.08
C ALA A 409 -53.75 1.39 -85.10
N GLU A 410 -53.60 0.87 -86.31
CA GLU A 410 -54.51 1.28 -87.43
C GLU A 410 -55.73 0.40 -87.72
N GLN A 411 -55.74 -0.88 -87.38
CA GLN A 411 -56.73 -1.86 -87.90
C GLN A 411 -58.16 -1.72 -87.37
N ILE A 412 -58.49 -0.59 -86.78
CA ILE A 412 -59.57 -0.47 -85.81
C ILE A 412 -60.80 0.30 -86.37
N ALA A 413 -60.71 0.90 -87.56
CA ALA A 413 -61.66 1.95 -87.98
C ALA A 413 -62.93 1.50 -88.72
N LYS A 414 -62.93 0.42 -89.52
CA LYS A 414 -64.01 0.13 -90.50
C LYS A 414 -65.18 -0.72 -89.98
N ALA A 415 -65.01 -1.49 -88.92
CA ALA A 415 -66.08 -2.26 -88.29
C ALA A 415 -67.22 -1.40 -87.68
N ARG A 416 -67.27 -0.10 -88.01
CA ARG A 416 -67.99 0.93 -87.25
C ARG A 416 -69.32 1.38 -87.84
N SER A 417 -69.54 1.28 -89.16
CA SER A 417 -70.69 1.97 -89.78
C SER A 417 -72.00 1.18 -89.76
N MET A 418 -72.02 -0.10 -90.14
CA MET A 418 -73.25 -0.90 -90.12
C MET A 418 -73.78 -1.17 -88.71
N GLN A 419 -72.89 -1.08 -87.72
CA GLN A 419 -73.31 -1.06 -86.33
C GLN A 419 -74.25 0.13 -86.01
N LEU A 420 -74.26 1.22 -86.77
CA LEU A 420 -75.02 2.43 -86.41
C LEU A 420 -76.55 2.37 -86.62
N GLU A 421 -77.08 1.57 -87.56
CA GLU A 421 -78.52 1.59 -87.88
C GLU A 421 -79.36 0.62 -87.04
N GLU A 422 -78.86 -0.60 -86.80
CA GLU A 422 -79.46 -1.54 -85.83
C GLU A 422 -79.57 -0.88 -84.45
N VAL A 423 -78.57 -0.03 -84.15
CA VAL A 423 -78.54 0.83 -82.97
C VAL A 423 -79.74 1.77 -82.90
N LYS A 424 -80.27 2.33 -84.00
CA LYS A 424 -81.38 3.31 -83.95
C LYS A 424 -82.70 2.70 -83.54
N ARG A 425 -83.03 1.51 -84.02
CA ARG A 425 -84.33 0.86 -83.76
C ARG A 425 -84.38 0.20 -82.39
N GLN A 426 -83.25 -0.41 -82.01
CA GLN A 426 -83.04 -0.80 -80.62
C GLN A 426 -83.13 0.43 -79.71
N ARG A 427 -82.65 1.60 -80.16
CA ARG A 427 -82.75 2.86 -79.42
C ARG A 427 -84.17 3.27 -79.08
N ALA A 428 -85.14 3.10 -79.96
CA ALA A 428 -86.50 3.58 -79.72
C ALA A 428 -87.23 2.75 -78.64
N MET A 429 -87.17 1.42 -78.73
CA MET A 429 -87.70 0.53 -77.69
C MET A 429 -86.88 0.61 -76.39
N GLN A 430 -85.59 0.90 -76.52
CA GLN A 430 -84.78 1.26 -75.37
C GLN A 430 -85.30 2.54 -74.74
N ILE A 431 -85.53 3.63 -75.47
CA ILE A 431 -86.03 4.90 -74.89
C ILE A 431 -87.29 4.70 -74.04
N GLU A 432 -88.25 3.89 -74.49
CA GLU A 432 -89.51 3.69 -73.76
C GLU A 432 -89.36 2.78 -72.51
N ARG A 433 -88.59 1.70 -72.63
CA ARG A 433 -88.15 0.94 -71.45
C ARG A 433 -87.30 1.80 -70.53
N ASP A 434 -86.45 2.64 -71.10
CA ASP A 434 -85.56 3.53 -70.41
C ASP A 434 -86.37 4.58 -69.69
N GLU A 435 -87.47 5.11 -70.21
CA GLU A 435 -88.35 6.05 -69.51
C GLU A 435 -89.08 5.42 -68.32
N ALA A 436 -89.59 4.20 -68.46
CA ALA A 436 -90.21 3.46 -67.36
C ALA A 436 -89.17 3.08 -66.29
N ASN A 437 -88.03 2.56 -66.74
CA ASN A 437 -86.87 2.33 -65.90
C ASN A 437 -86.36 3.64 -65.30
N PHE A 438 -86.46 4.78 -65.98
CA PHE A 438 -86.01 6.10 -65.52
C PHE A 438 -86.93 6.61 -64.43
N LYS A 439 -88.24 6.38 -64.50
CA LYS A 439 -89.18 6.70 -63.42
C LYS A 439 -88.93 5.84 -62.18
N GLU A 440 -88.82 4.52 -62.34
CA GLU A 440 -88.43 3.66 -61.22
C GLU A 440 -87.04 4.02 -60.68
N PHE A 441 -86.12 4.38 -61.56
CA PHE A 441 -84.77 4.82 -61.21
C PHE A 441 -84.80 6.18 -60.50
N LEU A 442 -85.70 7.10 -60.86
CA LEU A 442 -85.89 8.38 -60.17
C LEU A 442 -86.45 8.16 -58.76
N ASP A 443 -87.38 7.23 -58.57
CA ASP A 443 -87.91 6.89 -57.24
C ASP A 443 -86.88 6.13 -56.39
N LYS A 444 -86.16 5.18 -57.00
CA LYS A 444 -84.99 4.53 -56.38
C LYS A 444 -83.92 5.56 -56.04
N LEU A 445 -83.63 6.52 -56.92
CA LEU A 445 -82.72 7.65 -56.69
C LEU A 445 -83.22 8.56 -55.59
N ARG A 446 -84.53 8.78 -55.44
CA ARG A 446 -85.08 9.62 -54.37
C ARG A 446 -84.87 8.97 -53.02
N ILE A 447 -85.17 7.67 -52.93
CA ILE A 447 -84.94 6.85 -51.73
C ILE A 447 -83.44 6.70 -51.45
N GLU A 448 -82.63 6.48 -52.47
CA GLU A 448 -81.17 6.42 -52.36
C GLU A 448 -80.58 7.77 -52.00
N LYS A 449 -81.12 8.89 -52.50
CA LYS A 449 -80.69 10.24 -52.15
C LYS A 449 -81.00 10.54 -50.69
N GLN A 450 -82.18 10.16 -50.18
CA GLN A 450 -82.50 10.27 -48.76
C GLN A 450 -81.61 9.36 -47.89
N ARG A 451 -81.38 8.11 -48.32
CA ARG A 451 -80.44 7.20 -47.64
C ARG A 451 -78.99 7.69 -47.72
N GLU A 452 -78.59 8.29 -48.83
CA GLU A 452 -77.28 8.93 -49.02
C GLU A 452 -77.16 10.16 -48.13
N GLU A 453 -78.18 11.01 -48.02
CA GLU A 453 -78.18 12.17 -47.14
C GLU A 453 -78.06 11.75 -45.67
N LEU A 454 -78.79 10.72 -45.24
CA LEU A 454 -78.64 10.14 -43.90
C LEU A 454 -77.26 9.51 -43.70
N ARG A 455 -76.75 8.76 -44.68
CA ARG A 455 -75.37 8.21 -44.66
C ARG A 455 -74.33 9.33 -44.69
N LYS A 456 -74.57 10.44 -45.39
CA LYS A 456 -73.67 11.60 -45.46
C LYS A 456 -73.66 12.32 -44.12
N LYS A 457 -74.83 12.54 -43.48
CA LYS A 457 -74.95 13.08 -42.12
C LYS A 457 -74.22 12.20 -41.11
N LEU A 458 -74.48 10.89 -41.10
CA LEU A 458 -73.81 9.94 -40.23
C LEU A 458 -72.29 9.89 -40.47
N ARG A 459 -71.85 9.90 -41.74
CA ARG A 459 -70.43 10.03 -42.09
C ARG A 459 -69.85 11.35 -41.64
N HIS A 460 -70.61 12.44 -41.69
CA HIS A 460 -70.16 13.76 -41.28
C HIS A 460 -70.00 13.82 -39.76
N GLU A 461 -70.96 13.30 -39.00
CA GLU A 461 -70.89 13.14 -37.54
C GLU A 461 -69.73 12.23 -37.13
N ASN A 462 -69.55 11.08 -37.81
CA ASN A 462 -68.43 10.19 -37.56
C ASN A 462 -67.08 10.84 -37.91
N LYS A 463 -67.02 11.68 -38.95
CA LYS A 463 -65.83 12.49 -39.25
C LYS A 463 -65.55 13.52 -38.17
N TYR A 464 -66.57 14.16 -37.59
CA TYR A 464 -66.39 15.07 -36.47
C TYR A 464 -65.93 14.34 -35.20
N LYS A 465 -66.57 13.22 -34.85
CA LYS A 465 -66.11 12.37 -33.73
C LYS A 465 -64.68 11.89 -33.93
N TYR A 466 -64.35 11.40 -35.12
CA TYR A 466 -62.99 10.97 -35.45
C TYR A 466 -61.97 12.13 -35.43
N ARG A 467 -62.36 13.32 -35.87
CA ARG A 467 -61.54 14.53 -35.75
C ARG A 467 -61.31 14.87 -34.28
N ASP A 468 -62.35 14.87 -33.46
CA ASP A 468 -62.27 15.20 -32.04
C ASP A 468 -61.41 14.16 -31.29
N GLU A 469 -61.53 12.88 -31.65
CA GLU A 469 -60.67 11.79 -31.17
C GLU A 469 -59.20 12.00 -31.59
N ILE A 470 -58.94 12.41 -32.84
CA ILE A 470 -57.58 12.75 -33.29
C ILE A 470 -57.03 13.95 -32.51
N MET A 471 -57.84 14.99 -32.31
CA MET A 471 -57.42 16.18 -31.54
C MET A 471 -57.12 15.81 -30.09
N ALA A 472 -57.96 14.97 -29.47
CA ALA A 472 -57.72 14.43 -28.13
C ALA A 472 -56.45 13.58 -28.08
N GLN A 473 -56.22 12.70 -29.06
CA GLN A 473 -54.99 11.89 -29.16
C GLN A 473 -53.73 12.76 -29.36
N MET A 474 -53.83 13.84 -30.13
CA MET A 474 -52.72 14.78 -30.33
C MET A 474 -52.40 15.54 -29.04
N GLU A 475 -53.43 16.02 -28.33
CA GLU A 475 -53.25 16.72 -27.07
C GLU A 475 -52.68 15.78 -25.99
N GLU A 476 -53.20 14.55 -25.90
CA GLU A 476 -52.67 13.53 -24.99
C GLU A 476 -51.21 13.17 -25.31
N LYS A 477 -50.86 12.99 -26.61
CA LYS A 477 -49.47 12.77 -27.02
C LYS A 477 -48.57 13.96 -26.72
N ARG A 478 -49.09 15.19 -26.84
CA ARG A 478 -48.35 16.43 -26.55
C ARG A 478 -48.10 16.58 -25.05
N ILE A 479 -49.10 16.30 -24.22
CA ILE A 479 -48.97 16.27 -22.75
C ILE A 479 -47.97 15.19 -22.34
N LYS A 480 -48.10 13.96 -22.86
CA LYS A 480 -47.15 12.86 -22.59
C LYS A 480 -45.72 13.23 -22.99
N ARG A 481 -45.51 13.88 -24.15
CA ARG A 481 -44.17 14.37 -24.53
C ARG A 481 -43.62 15.39 -23.55
N ARG A 482 -44.43 16.37 -23.13
CA ARG A 482 -44.03 17.38 -22.14
C ARG A 482 -43.70 16.73 -20.79
N GLU A 483 -44.52 15.79 -20.32
CA GLU A 483 -44.25 15.06 -19.09
C GLU A 483 -42.94 14.25 -19.15
N MET A 484 -42.64 13.64 -20.29
CA MET A 484 -41.37 12.93 -20.49
C MET A 484 -40.18 13.89 -20.52
N GLU A 485 -40.31 15.04 -21.18
CA GLU A 485 -39.29 16.10 -21.17
C GLU A 485 -39.07 16.66 -19.76
N ASP A 486 -40.14 16.88 -18.99
CA ASP A 486 -40.06 17.37 -17.62
C ASP A 486 -39.45 16.33 -16.67
N LYS A 487 -39.76 15.04 -16.86
CA LYS A 487 -39.10 13.94 -16.14
C LYS A 487 -37.62 13.90 -16.43
N LEU A 488 -37.23 13.95 -17.71
CA LEU A 488 -35.82 13.91 -18.12
C LEU A 488 -35.05 15.14 -17.62
N LYS A 489 -35.67 16.33 -17.63
CA LYS A 489 -35.09 17.54 -17.03
C LYS A 489 -34.93 17.40 -15.51
N ARG A 490 -35.92 16.87 -14.80
CA ARG A 490 -35.82 16.63 -13.35
C ARG A 490 -34.72 15.62 -13.03
N GLU A 491 -34.60 14.56 -13.82
CA GLU A 491 -33.53 13.57 -13.68
C GLU A 491 -32.15 14.20 -13.93
N GLN A 492 -32.01 15.03 -14.97
CA GLN A 492 -30.78 15.77 -15.24
C GLN A 492 -30.42 16.72 -14.10
N MET A 493 -31.38 17.50 -13.60
CA MET A 493 -31.17 18.39 -12.47
C MET A 493 -30.78 17.60 -11.21
N ALA A 494 -31.43 16.48 -10.94
CA ALA A 494 -31.11 15.62 -9.82
C ALA A 494 -29.70 15.02 -9.93
N LEU A 495 -29.24 14.66 -11.14
CA LEU A 495 -27.87 14.19 -11.38
C LEU A 495 -26.85 15.30 -11.11
N VAL A 496 -27.09 16.52 -11.61
CA VAL A 496 -26.21 17.67 -11.37
C VAL A 496 -26.16 18.03 -9.88
N ASP A 497 -27.30 18.02 -9.19
CA ASP A 497 -27.37 18.29 -7.76
C ASP A 497 -26.66 17.20 -6.95
N ALA A 498 -26.77 15.93 -7.35
CA ALA A 498 -26.05 14.82 -6.72
C ALA A 498 -24.54 14.93 -6.91
N GLU A 499 -24.07 15.30 -8.11
CA GLU A 499 -22.65 15.58 -8.37
C GLU A 499 -22.15 16.75 -7.52
N ARG A 500 -22.92 17.84 -7.44
CA ARG A 500 -22.57 19.01 -6.62
C ARG A 500 -22.46 18.66 -5.14
N GLN A 501 -23.39 17.86 -4.62
CA GLN A 501 -23.32 17.35 -3.24
C GLN A 501 -22.10 16.45 -3.03
N ARG A 502 -21.79 15.56 -4.00
CA ARG A 502 -20.58 14.73 -3.95
C ARG A 502 -19.31 15.59 -3.89
N GLU A 503 -19.18 16.59 -4.74
CA GLU A 503 -18.03 17.51 -4.73
C GLU A 503 -17.89 18.27 -3.41
N GLN A 504 -19.01 18.75 -2.85
CA GLN A 504 -19.01 19.42 -1.55
C GLN A 504 -18.58 18.47 -0.42
N ASN A 505 -19.06 17.23 -0.43
CA ASN A 505 -18.69 16.21 0.54
C ASN A 505 -17.19 15.87 0.44
N VAL A 506 -16.67 15.67 -0.78
CA VAL A 506 -15.24 15.43 -1.02
C VAL A 506 -14.38 16.59 -0.52
N LYS A 507 -14.75 17.83 -0.87
CA LYS A 507 -14.05 19.04 -0.39
C LYS A 507 -14.07 19.13 1.13
N HIS A 508 -15.20 18.85 1.75
CA HIS A 508 -15.34 18.85 3.20
C HIS A 508 -14.42 17.80 3.86
N VAL A 509 -14.37 16.57 3.35
CA VAL A 509 -13.51 15.51 3.87
C VAL A 509 -12.03 15.87 3.74
N ILE A 510 -11.62 16.42 2.60
CA ILE A 510 -10.24 16.89 2.40
C ILE A 510 -9.89 18.00 3.39
N GLN A 511 -10.79 18.99 3.58
CA GLN A 511 -10.60 20.05 4.56
C GLN A 511 -10.50 19.51 5.99
N THR A 512 -11.33 18.53 6.36
CA THR A 512 -11.25 17.88 7.68
C THR A 512 -9.93 17.15 7.86
N LYS A 513 -9.40 16.47 6.81
CA LYS A 513 -8.06 15.85 6.87
C LYS A 513 -6.94 16.88 7.00
N LEU A 514 -7.04 18.02 6.32
CA LEU A 514 -6.09 19.14 6.50
C LEU A 514 -6.17 19.75 7.91
N LYS A 515 -7.37 19.88 8.48
CA LYS A 515 -7.56 20.31 9.88
C LYS A 515 -6.95 19.31 10.85
N GLN A 516 -7.16 18.00 10.65
CA GLN A 516 -6.52 16.95 11.44
C GLN A 516 -4.99 17.03 11.35
N MET A 517 -4.40 17.42 10.21
CA MET A 517 -2.95 17.66 10.13
C MET A 517 -2.52 18.85 10.99
N LYS A 518 -3.31 19.93 11.02
CA LYS A 518 -3.06 21.11 11.89
C LYS A 518 -3.17 20.74 13.37
N GLU A 519 -4.19 19.97 13.74
CA GLU A 519 -4.41 19.49 15.12
C GLU A 519 -3.29 18.56 15.60
N ASN A 520 -2.71 17.77 14.70
CA ASN A 520 -1.57 16.88 15.00
C ASN A 520 -0.22 17.61 15.00
N ASN A 521 -0.19 18.95 15.04
CA ASN A 521 1.02 19.77 15.09
C ASN A 521 2.00 19.53 13.93
N VAL A 522 1.49 19.19 12.74
CA VAL A 522 2.33 19.11 11.54
C VAL A 522 2.85 20.51 11.17
N PRO A 523 4.14 20.69 10.85
CA PRO A 523 4.66 22.01 10.49
C PRO A 523 3.94 22.62 9.29
N GLU A 524 3.61 23.91 9.37
CA GLU A 524 2.74 24.59 8.39
C GLU A 524 3.30 24.55 6.95
N LYS A 525 4.63 24.50 6.80
CA LYS A 525 5.31 24.32 5.51
C LYS A 525 4.77 23.11 4.75
N PHE A 526 4.66 21.96 5.41
CA PHE A 526 4.18 20.72 4.81
C PHE A 526 2.68 20.77 4.51
N ILE A 527 1.89 21.43 5.35
CA ILE A 527 0.45 21.61 5.13
C ILE A 527 0.20 22.45 3.87
N LYS A 528 0.94 23.56 3.71
CA LYS A 528 0.88 24.40 2.51
C LYS A 528 1.32 23.65 1.24
N ASP A 529 2.34 22.80 1.34
CA ASP A 529 2.77 21.96 0.22
C ASP A 529 1.69 20.93 -0.17
N VAL A 530 0.99 20.33 0.80
CA VAL A 530 -0.16 19.45 0.54
C VAL A 530 -1.30 20.22 -0.13
N GLU A 531 -1.67 21.39 0.40
CA GLU A 531 -2.71 22.25 -0.18
C GLU A 531 -2.37 22.63 -1.63
N ARG A 532 -1.12 22.98 -1.93
CA ARG A 532 -0.66 23.28 -3.30
C ARG A 532 -0.77 22.06 -4.22
N GLN A 533 -0.35 20.88 -3.76
CA GLN A 533 -0.43 19.65 -4.55
C GLN A 533 -1.89 19.24 -4.84
N LEU A 534 -2.79 19.40 -3.86
CA LEU A 534 -4.22 19.16 -4.02
C LEU A 534 -4.86 20.13 -5.03
N ASN A 535 -4.52 21.42 -4.95
CA ASN A 535 -5.02 22.42 -5.90
C ASN A 535 -4.53 22.15 -7.32
N ASN A 536 -3.27 21.71 -7.48
CA ASN A 536 -2.73 21.34 -8.79
C ASN A 536 -3.47 20.13 -9.38
N LEU A 537 -3.79 19.12 -8.57
CA LEU A 537 -4.58 17.96 -9.02
C LEU A 537 -6.01 18.36 -9.40
N ALA A 538 -6.64 19.25 -8.62
CA ALA A 538 -7.96 19.76 -8.95
C ALA A 538 -7.97 20.50 -10.30
N ASN A 539 -6.95 21.31 -10.56
CA ASN A 539 -6.78 22.03 -11.83
C ASN A 539 -6.49 21.09 -13.01
N LEU A 540 -5.69 20.04 -12.80
CA LEU A 540 -5.44 19.02 -13.83
C LEU A 540 -6.72 18.26 -14.20
N ASN A 541 -7.54 17.88 -13.22
CA ASN A 541 -8.80 17.19 -13.46
C ASN A 541 -9.83 18.06 -14.17
N LEU A 542 -9.81 19.39 -13.94
CA LEU A 542 -10.62 20.38 -14.67
C LEU A 542 -10.14 20.61 -16.11
N SER A 543 -8.88 20.32 -16.41
CA SER A 543 -8.33 20.48 -17.77
C SER A 543 -8.51 19.24 -18.65
N ILE A 544 -8.83 18.08 -18.05
CA ILE A 544 -9.01 16.79 -18.74
C ILE A 544 -10.50 16.51 -19.04
N LYS A 545 -11.42 17.12 -18.28
CA LYS A 545 -12.85 17.16 -18.58
C LYS A 545 -13.16 18.33 -19.50
#